data_AF-A0A846GG47-F1
#
_entry.id   AF-A0A846GG47-F1
#
_cell.length_a   1.000
_cell.length_b   1.000
_cell.length_c   1.000
_cell.angle_alpha   90.00
_cell.angle_beta   90.00
_cell.angle_gamma   90.00
#
_symmetry.space_group_name_H-M   'P 1'
#
loop_
_entity.id
_entity.type
_entity.pdbx_description
1 polymer ?
#
loop_
_entity_poly.entity_id
_entity_poly.type
_entity_poly.pdbx_seq_one_letter_code
_entity_poly.pdbx_strand_id
1 'polypeptide(L)'
;MIETIQIPEQIVIDISTILQILAIVVIGIVTIIGIRKLPELMERIISTEISEAYKIIISPNKSLIGVVIAIAISEITLLVVTPYSQISIIEITLSLILTITTTWLGFQFAKQFFDVYLIEAAFRTAQKANSDLFIVGKFITNFIIIVLAIIIFAQTHQVNVFGIIASLGVGGIAVAFAAQNTLSQLLGGLVERVSNIIQFL
;
A
#
# COMPACT_ATOMS: atom_id res chain seq x y z
N MET A 1 56.18 -35.39 -6.54
CA MET A 1 54.93 -35.15 -5.79
C MET A 1 55.18 -33.90 -4.94
N ILE A 2 54.83 -32.73 -5.47
CA ILE A 2 55.01 -31.44 -4.78
C ILE A 2 53.61 -30.86 -4.64
N GLU A 3 53.16 -30.75 -3.41
CA GLU A 3 51.83 -30.29 -3.02
C GLU A 3 51.82 -28.76 -3.10
N THR A 4 51.19 -28.21 -4.14
CA THR A 4 50.98 -26.77 -4.28
C THR A 4 49.88 -26.32 -3.33
N ILE A 5 50.28 -25.69 -2.23
CA ILE A 5 49.40 -25.03 -1.27
C ILE A 5 48.67 -23.88 -2.00
N GLN A 6 47.37 -24.04 -2.19
CA GLN A 6 46.46 -23.00 -2.66
C GLN A 6 46.33 -21.95 -1.54
N ILE A 7 46.88 -20.76 -1.77
CA ILE A 7 46.67 -19.62 -0.87
C ILE A 7 45.22 -19.15 -1.05
N PRO A 8 44.41 -19.01 0.02
CA PRO A 8 43.04 -18.53 -0.10
C PRO A 8 43.07 -17.10 -0.65
N GLU A 9 42.32 -16.91 -1.73
CA GLU A 9 42.06 -15.63 -2.38
C GLU A 9 41.79 -14.56 -1.30
N GLN A 10 42.71 -13.60 -1.18
CA GLN A 10 42.56 -12.49 -0.24
C GLN A 10 41.20 -11.85 -0.53
N ILE A 11 40.37 -11.69 0.51
CA ILE A 11 39.17 -10.87 0.44
C ILE A 11 39.64 -9.43 0.21
N VAL A 12 39.81 -9.06 -1.06
CA VAL A 12 40.06 -7.69 -1.48
C VAL A 12 38.74 -6.97 -1.27
N ILE A 13 38.58 -6.33 -0.12
CA ILE A 13 37.44 -5.46 0.13
C ILE A 13 37.62 -4.27 -0.81
N ASP A 14 36.91 -4.32 -1.92
CA ASP A 14 36.94 -3.28 -2.92
C ASP A 14 36.41 -1.97 -2.29
N ILE A 15 37.02 -0.84 -2.62
CA ILE A 15 36.69 0.47 -2.01
C ILE A 15 35.20 0.80 -2.24
N SER A 16 34.65 0.30 -3.35
CA SER A 16 33.23 0.32 -3.69
C SER A 16 32.35 -0.34 -2.61
N THR A 17 32.75 -1.48 -2.06
CA THR A 17 32.00 -2.22 -1.03
C THR A 17 31.98 -1.47 0.30
N ILE A 18 33.10 -0.83 0.67
CA ILE A 18 33.17 -0.01 1.90
C ILE A 18 32.27 1.21 1.79
N LEU A 19 32.26 1.88 0.63
CA LEU A 19 31.39 3.04 0.38
C LEU A 19 29.90 2.66 0.42
N GLN A 20 29.53 1.48 -0.09
CA GLN A 20 28.16 0.97 -0.02
C GLN A 20 27.71 0.70 1.42
N ILE A 21 28.54 0.04 2.23
CA ILE A 21 28.22 -0.22 3.64
C ILE A 21 28.08 1.09 4.40
N LEU A 22 28.96 2.06 4.15
CA LEU A 22 28.93 3.37 4.79
C LEU A 22 27.67 4.16 4.38
N ALA A 23 27.26 4.08 3.11
CA ALA A 23 26.01 4.66 2.64
C ALA A 23 24.80 4.04 3.33
N ILE A 24 24.72 2.71 3.44
CA ILE A 24 23.63 2.02 4.15
C ILE A 24 23.54 2.45 5.62
N VAL A 25 24.68 2.56 6.31
CA VAL A 25 24.74 3.01 7.70
C VAL A 25 24.28 4.47 7.83
N VAL A 26 24.75 5.36 6.96
CA VAL A 26 24.33 6.78 6.95
C VAL A 26 22.84 6.91 6.67
N ILE A 27 22.31 6.15 5.72
CA ILE A 27 20.89 6.11 5.38
C ILE A 27 20.06 5.59 6.56
N GLY A 28 20.51 4.52 7.22
CA GLY A 28 19.89 3.99 8.45
C GLY A 28 19.83 5.04 9.57
N ILE A 29 20.88 5.85 9.71
CA ILE A 29 20.91 6.94 10.69
C ILE A 29 19.97 8.08 10.27
N VAL A 30 19.97 8.48 9.00
CA VAL A 30 19.10 9.53 8.46
C VAL A 30 17.63 9.15 8.57
N THR A 31 17.29 7.88 8.34
CA THR A 31 15.92 7.36 8.50
C THR A 31 15.47 7.35 9.94
N ILE A 32 16.32 6.93 10.88
CA ILE A 32 16.02 7.00 12.33
C ILE A 32 15.80 8.46 12.76
N ILE A 33 16.64 9.38 12.30
CA ILE A 33 16.51 10.82 12.61
C ILE A 33 15.23 11.41 11.97
N GLY A 34 14.91 11.02 10.73
CA GLY A 34 13.73 11.46 9.99
C GLY A 34 12.43 11.04 10.67
N ILE A 35 12.33 9.78 11.11
CA ILE A 35 11.17 9.28 11.87
C ILE A 35 10.98 10.08 13.18
N ARG A 36 12.07 10.42 13.86
CA ARG A 36 12.02 11.19 15.12
C ARG A 36 11.60 12.65 14.91
N LYS A 37 11.99 13.28 13.80
CA LYS A 37 11.69 14.69 13.50
C LYS A 37 10.40 14.93 12.70
N LEU A 38 9.84 13.89 12.08
CA LEU A 38 8.59 13.97 11.33
C LEU A 38 7.43 14.63 12.10
N PRO A 39 7.13 14.27 13.37
CA PRO A 39 6.02 14.89 14.09
C PRO A 39 6.20 16.40 14.29
N GLU A 40 7.42 16.88 14.52
CA GLU A 40 7.74 18.30 14.70
C GLU A 40 7.55 19.11 13.40
N LEU A 41 7.92 18.52 12.25
CA LEU A 41 7.76 19.19 10.95
C LEU A 41 6.29 19.27 10.52
N MET A 42 5.51 18.24 10.81
CA MET A 42 4.08 18.24 10.48
C MET A 42 3.32 19.26 11.31
N GLU A 43 3.65 19.45 12.59
CA GLU A 43 3.01 20.48 13.43
C GLU A 43 3.30 21.90 12.98
N ARG A 44 4.42 22.14 12.28
CA ARG A 44 4.83 23.47 11.81
C ARG A 44 4.22 23.88 10.47
N ILE A 45 3.77 22.92 9.67
CA ILE A 45 3.30 23.13 8.28
C ILE A 45 1.76 23.13 8.18
N ILE A 46 1.06 22.58 9.16
CA ILE A 46 -0.40 22.38 9.06
C ILE A 46 -1.16 23.64 9.47
N SER A 47 -1.67 24.34 8.46
CA SER A 47 -2.63 25.43 8.63
C SER A 47 -4.00 24.90 9.07
N THR A 48 -4.73 25.73 9.80
CA THR A 48 -5.93 25.44 10.61
C THR A 48 -7.09 24.79 9.83
N GLU A 49 -7.11 24.82 8.50
CA GLU A 49 -8.15 24.24 7.63
C GLU A 49 -7.93 22.75 7.29
N ILE A 50 -6.70 22.23 7.32
CA ILE A 50 -6.39 20.80 7.04
C ILE A 50 -6.50 19.95 8.32
N SER A 51 -6.77 20.58 9.47
CA SER A 51 -6.75 20.00 10.81
C SER A 51 -7.59 18.72 10.96
N GLU A 52 -8.80 18.66 10.40
CA GLU A 52 -9.72 17.55 10.68
C GLU A 52 -9.33 16.26 9.95
N ALA A 53 -9.11 16.31 8.64
CA ALA A 53 -8.63 15.16 7.87
C ALA A 53 -7.24 14.70 8.33
N TYR A 54 -6.34 15.63 8.68
CA TYR A 54 -5.04 15.31 9.26
C TYR A 54 -5.14 14.61 10.62
N LYS A 55 -6.00 15.10 11.53
CA LYS A 55 -6.19 14.49 12.86
C LYS A 55 -6.77 13.09 12.77
N ILE A 56 -7.66 12.85 11.82
CA ILE A 56 -8.38 11.58 11.68
C ILE A 56 -7.53 10.52 10.97
N ILE A 57 -6.86 10.87 9.87
CA ILE A 57 -6.21 9.88 8.98
C ILE A 57 -4.69 9.80 9.23
N ILE A 58 -4.03 10.94 9.40
CA ILE A 58 -2.56 11.00 9.47
C ILE A 58 -2.06 10.84 10.90
N SER A 59 -2.70 11.49 11.87
CA SER A 59 -2.27 11.48 13.27
C SER A 59 -2.07 10.09 13.88
N PRO A 60 -3.00 9.13 13.69
CA PRO A 60 -2.86 7.83 14.35
C PRO A 60 -1.76 6.96 13.72
N ASN A 61 -1.36 7.25 12.48
CA ASN A 61 -0.38 6.46 11.72
C ASN A 61 0.96 7.18 11.49
N LYS A 62 1.23 8.31 12.16
CA LYS A 62 2.45 9.13 11.96
C LYS A 62 3.74 8.30 11.99
N SER A 63 3.85 7.35 12.92
CA SER A 63 5.02 6.48 13.03
C SER A 63 5.19 5.58 11.80
N LEU A 64 4.12 4.93 11.33
CA LEU A 64 4.15 4.08 10.15
C LEU A 64 4.42 4.89 8.87
N ILE A 65 3.84 6.08 8.74
CA ILE A 65 4.11 7.01 7.63
C ILE A 65 5.59 7.37 7.61
N GLY A 66 6.18 7.68 8.76
CA GLY A 66 7.61 7.94 8.88
C GLY A 66 8.48 6.76 8.45
N VAL A 67 8.10 5.54 8.81
CA VAL A 67 8.80 4.32 8.39
C VAL A 67 8.71 4.13 6.87
N VAL A 68 7.54 4.31 6.26
CA VAL A 68 7.38 4.21 4.80
C VAL A 68 8.25 5.25 4.07
N ILE A 69 8.21 6.51 4.50
CA ILE A 69 9.04 7.57 3.91
C ILE A 69 10.54 7.24 4.07
N ALA A 70 10.93 6.76 5.25
CA ALA A 70 12.30 6.37 5.53
C ALA A 70 12.79 5.26 4.57
N ILE A 71 12.01 4.19 4.42
CA ILE A 71 12.35 3.08 3.53
C ILE A 71 12.39 3.57 2.06
N ALA A 72 11.44 4.40 1.64
CA ALA A 72 11.41 4.95 0.28
C ALA A 72 12.64 5.81 -0.04
N ILE A 73 13.07 6.67 0.90
CA ILE A 73 14.31 7.45 0.76
C ILE A 73 15.52 6.51 0.65
N SER A 74 15.53 5.44 1.45
CA SER A 74 16.60 4.45 1.45
C SER A 74 16.71 3.74 0.09
N GLU A 75 15.57 3.35 -0.49
CA GLU A 75 15.50 2.71 -1.80
C GLU A 75 15.95 3.65 -2.93
N ILE A 76 15.45 4.89 -2.95
CA ILE A 76 15.88 5.90 -3.94
C ILE A 76 17.39 6.13 -3.86
N THR A 77 17.94 6.24 -2.64
CA THR A 77 19.38 6.45 -2.45
C THR A 77 20.17 5.24 -2.97
N LEU A 78 19.71 4.03 -2.70
CA LEU A 78 20.34 2.81 -3.20
C LEU A 78 20.36 2.78 -4.74
N LEU A 79 19.26 3.15 -5.39
CA LEU A 79 19.15 3.23 -6.85
C LEU A 79 20.07 4.29 -7.47
N VAL A 80 20.31 5.40 -6.78
CA VAL A 80 21.20 6.47 -7.26
C VAL A 80 22.68 6.11 -7.09
N VAL A 81 23.03 5.41 -6.01
CA VAL A 81 24.43 5.11 -5.66
C VAL A 81 24.94 3.83 -6.35
N THR A 82 24.06 2.88 -6.65
CA THR A 82 24.47 1.55 -7.14
C THR A 82 24.39 1.49 -8.67
N PRO A 83 25.48 1.11 -9.38
CA PRO A 83 25.43 0.92 -10.83
C PRO A 83 24.43 -0.16 -11.24
N TYR A 84 23.65 0.11 -12.31
CA TYR A 84 22.56 -0.75 -12.81
C TYR A 84 22.99 -2.19 -13.16
N SER A 85 24.29 -2.47 -13.33
CA SER A 85 24.79 -3.80 -13.68
C SER A 85 24.83 -4.80 -12.50
N GLN A 86 24.63 -4.32 -11.26
CA GLN A 86 24.56 -5.15 -10.04
C GLN A 86 23.28 -4.83 -9.28
N ILE A 87 22.12 -4.99 -9.92
CA ILE A 87 20.82 -5.00 -9.22
C ILE A 87 20.92 -6.10 -8.16
N SER A 88 21.19 -5.66 -6.93
CA SER A 88 21.56 -6.54 -5.83
C SER A 88 20.29 -7.13 -5.23
N ILE A 89 20.39 -8.33 -4.66
CA ILE A 89 19.30 -8.96 -3.89
C ILE A 89 18.72 -8.03 -2.80
N ILE A 90 19.53 -7.06 -2.37
CA ILE A 90 19.21 -6.03 -1.39
C ILE A 90 18.18 -5.01 -1.89
N GLU A 91 18.19 -4.66 -3.17
CA GLU A 91 17.23 -3.72 -3.77
C GLU A 91 15.85 -4.37 -3.83
N ILE A 92 15.76 -5.58 -4.37
CA ILE A 92 14.53 -6.38 -4.40
C ILE A 92 13.98 -6.60 -2.98
N THR A 93 14.84 -6.92 -2.03
CA THR A 93 14.44 -7.10 -0.62
C THR A 93 13.90 -5.81 -0.03
N LEU A 94 14.57 -4.68 -0.26
CA LEU A 94 14.13 -3.39 0.26
C LEU A 94 12.82 -2.93 -0.38
N SER A 95 12.66 -3.16 -1.68
CA SER A 95 11.44 -2.86 -2.42
C SER A 95 10.25 -3.72 -1.97
N LEU A 96 10.50 -5.00 -1.66
CA LEU A 96 9.52 -5.88 -1.03
C LEU A 96 9.09 -5.36 0.35
N ILE A 97 10.06 -4.98 1.19
CA ILE A 97 9.79 -4.42 2.52
C ILE A 97 8.98 -3.11 2.39
N LEU A 98 9.35 -2.23 1.46
CA LEU A 98 8.61 -1.00 1.20
C LEU A 98 7.17 -1.30 0.78
N THR A 99 6.99 -2.24 -0.16
CA THR A 99 5.68 -2.63 -0.68
C THR A 99 4.80 -3.17 0.44
N ILE A 100 5.32 -4.08 1.26
CA ILE A 100 4.58 -4.67 2.39
C ILE A 100 4.19 -3.58 3.40
N THR A 101 5.14 -2.71 3.76
CA THR A 101 4.91 -1.65 4.75
C THR A 101 3.90 -0.63 4.24
N THR A 102 3.98 -0.25 2.96
CA THR A 102 3.03 0.67 2.31
C THR A 102 1.64 0.04 2.19
N THR A 103 1.57 -1.26 1.88
CA THR A 103 0.30 -2.01 1.85
C THR A 103 -0.36 -2.03 3.22
N TRP A 104 0.43 -2.31 4.27
CA TRP A 104 -0.04 -2.28 5.66
C TRP A 104 -0.57 -0.89 6.05
N LEU A 105 0.15 0.17 5.67
CA LEU A 105 -0.31 1.54 5.87
C LEU A 105 -1.63 1.81 5.13
N GLY A 106 -1.77 1.32 3.90
CA GLY A 106 -3.02 1.37 3.13
C GLY A 106 -4.20 0.71 3.86
N PHE A 107 -3.99 -0.47 4.45
CA PHE A 107 -5.03 -1.12 5.26
C PHE A 107 -5.42 -0.32 6.50
N GLN A 108 -4.45 0.34 7.14
CA GLN A 108 -4.75 1.19 8.30
C GLN A 108 -5.57 2.42 7.91
N PHE A 109 -5.27 3.04 6.76
CA PHE A 109 -6.09 4.13 6.23
C PHE A 109 -7.48 3.66 5.84
N ALA A 110 -7.60 2.51 5.17
CA ALA A 110 -8.90 1.93 4.86
C ALA A 110 -9.70 1.65 6.13
N LYS A 111 -9.06 1.04 7.14
CA LYS A 111 -9.68 0.77 8.43
C LYS A 111 -10.20 2.05 9.09
N GLN A 112 -9.39 3.11 9.17
CA GLN A 112 -9.80 4.38 9.76
C GLN A 112 -10.94 5.05 9.01
N PHE A 113 -10.86 5.05 7.67
CA PHE A 113 -11.94 5.54 6.83
C PHE A 113 -13.24 4.80 7.16
N PHE A 114 -13.19 3.48 7.21
CA PHE A 114 -14.33 2.66 7.56
C PHE A 114 -14.82 2.89 9.01
N ASP A 115 -13.93 2.96 9.99
CA ASP A 115 -14.31 3.16 11.41
C ASP A 115 -15.01 4.50 11.65
N VAL A 116 -14.58 5.59 10.98
CA VAL A 116 -15.23 6.91 11.05
C VAL A 116 -16.66 6.85 10.49
N TYR A 117 -16.84 6.22 9.32
CA TYR A 117 -18.15 6.08 8.70
C TYR A 117 -19.08 5.15 9.49
N LEU A 118 -18.55 4.09 10.12
CA LEU A 118 -19.35 3.20 10.99
C LEU A 118 -19.89 3.91 12.21
N ILE A 119 -19.06 4.74 12.86
CA ILE A 119 -19.45 5.47 14.06
C ILE A 119 -20.59 6.42 13.70
N GLU A 120 -20.46 7.19 12.62
CA GLU A 120 -21.51 8.10 12.15
C GLU A 120 -22.82 7.37 11.75
N ALA A 121 -22.70 6.22 11.07
CA ALA A 121 -23.85 5.40 10.68
C ALA A 121 -24.56 4.76 11.88
N ALA A 122 -23.81 4.28 12.88
CA ALA A 122 -24.34 3.65 14.10
C ALA A 122 -25.04 4.67 15.02
N PHE A 123 -24.55 5.92 15.07
CA PHE A 123 -25.18 6.98 15.85
C PHE A 123 -26.47 7.52 15.22
N ARG A 124 -26.60 7.51 13.89
CA ARG A 124 -27.81 8.01 13.20
C ARG A 124 -28.92 6.98 13.06
N THR A 125 -28.62 5.68 13.11
CA THR A 125 -29.58 4.64 12.76
C THR A 125 -29.52 3.50 13.77
N ALA A 126 -30.55 3.40 14.63
CA ALA A 126 -30.77 2.28 15.56
C ALA A 126 -31.14 0.96 14.84
N GLN A 127 -30.65 0.72 13.62
CA GLN A 127 -31.12 -0.32 12.73
C GLN A 127 -29.96 -1.17 12.19
N LYS A 128 -29.94 -2.43 12.64
CA LYS A 128 -29.05 -3.56 12.30
C LYS A 128 -28.87 -3.89 10.79
N ALA A 129 -29.42 -3.09 9.86
CA ALA A 129 -29.60 -3.50 8.46
C ALA A 129 -28.42 -3.14 7.52
N ASN A 130 -27.49 -2.27 7.92
CA ASN A 130 -26.42 -1.80 7.04
C ASN A 130 -25.03 -2.40 7.34
N SER A 131 -24.91 -3.34 8.29
CA SER A 131 -23.62 -3.97 8.63
C SER A 131 -23.05 -4.81 7.49
N ASP A 132 -23.91 -5.46 6.72
CA ASP A 132 -23.46 -6.49 5.76
C ASP A 132 -22.86 -5.85 4.52
N LEU A 133 -23.48 -4.78 3.99
CA LEU A 133 -22.91 -3.97 2.90
C LEU A 133 -21.58 -3.34 3.29
N PHE A 134 -21.45 -2.96 4.56
CA PHE A 134 -20.23 -2.39 5.08
C PHE A 134 -19.08 -3.41 5.12
N ILE A 135 -19.37 -4.64 5.56
CA ILE A 135 -18.41 -5.75 5.56
C ILE A 135 -17.94 -6.05 4.13
N VAL A 136 -18.87 -6.06 3.17
CA VAL A 136 -18.55 -6.26 1.74
C VAL A 136 -17.68 -5.12 1.20
N GLY A 137 -18.02 -3.87 1.50
CA GLY A 137 -17.23 -2.70 1.09
C GLY A 137 -15.81 -2.76 1.65
N LYS A 138 -15.64 -3.11 2.92
CA LYS A 138 -14.32 -3.30 3.55
C LYS A 138 -13.52 -4.42 2.89
N PHE A 139 -14.15 -5.53 2.57
CA PHE A 139 -13.51 -6.63 1.85
C PHE A 139 -13.02 -6.20 0.47
N ILE A 140 -13.86 -5.50 -0.32
CA ILE A 140 -13.51 -5.02 -1.66
C ILE A 140 -12.35 -4.03 -1.60
N THR A 141 -12.39 -3.04 -0.69
CA THR A 141 -11.29 -2.08 -0.54
C THR A 141 -9.98 -2.76 -0.18
N ASN A 142 -9.99 -3.71 0.76
CA ASN A 142 -8.78 -4.45 1.12
C ASN A 142 -8.26 -5.29 -0.04
N PHE A 143 -9.15 -5.93 -0.82
CA PHE A 143 -8.78 -6.66 -2.02
C PHE A 143 -8.11 -5.75 -3.05
N ILE A 144 -8.67 -4.56 -3.31
CA ILE A 144 -8.09 -3.57 -4.22
C ILE A 144 -6.70 -3.14 -3.77
N ILE A 145 -6.51 -2.88 -2.47
CA ILE A 145 -5.20 -2.50 -1.92
C ILE A 145 -4.13 -3.57 -2.20
N ILE A 146 -4.46 -4.84 -2.02
CA ILE A 146 -3.55 -5.96 -2.32
C ILE A 146 -3.21 -6.01 -3.81
N VAL A 147 -4.24 -5.94 -4.66
CA VAL A 147 -4.06 -5.97 -6.12
C VAL A 147 -3.16 -4.83 -6.59
N LEU A 148 -3.38 -3.61 -6.10
CA LEU A 148 -2.55 -2.45 -6.42
C LEU A 148 -1.11 -2.65 -5.94
N ALA A 149 -0.91 -3.17 -4.72
CA ALA A 149 0.43 -3.44 -4.21
C ALA A 149 1.21 -4.43 -5.09
N ILE A 150 0.55 -5.52 -5.52
CA ILE A 150 1.15 -6.51 -6.43
C ILE A 150 1.49 -5.87 -7.78
N ILE A 151 0.57 -5.09 -8.35
CA ILE A 151 0.78 -4.42 -9.65
C ILE A 151 1.95 -3.44 -9.59
N ILE A 152 1.98 -2.58 -8.57
CA ILE A 152 3.04 -1.59 -8.39
C ILE A 152 4.39 -2.29 -8.23
N PHE A 153 4.48 -3.31 -7.36
CA PHE A 153 5.71 -4.06 -7.17
C PHE A 153 6.18 -4.76 -8.44
N ALA A 154 5.26 -5.41 -9.16
CA ALA A 154 5.56 -6.07 -10.43
C ALA A 154 6.07 -5.06 -11.46
N GLN A 155 5.44 -3.89 -11.56
CA GLN A 155 5.84 -2.84 -12.49
C GLN A 155 7.23 -2.28 -12.16
N THR A 156 7.55 -2.05 -10.88
CA THR A 156 8.88 -1.60 -10.44
C THR A 156 9.98 -2.57 -10.87
N HIS A 157 9.71 -3.88 -10.81
CA HIS A 157 10.67 -4.92 -11.16
C HIS A 157 10.58 -5.37 -12.63
N GLN A 158 9.90 -4.59 -13.48
CA GLN A 158 9.71 -4.88 -14.92
C GLN A 158 9.07 -6.25 -15.19
N VAL A 159 8.33 -6.79 -14.22
CA VAL A 159 7.53 -8.01 -14.38
C VAL A 159 6.32 -7.68 -15.24
N ASN A 160 5.94 -8.62 -16.11
CA ASN A 160 4.81 -8.43 -17.01
C ASN A 160 3.48 -8.32 -16.25
N VAL A 161 2.99 -7.09 -16.12
CA VAL A 161 1.72 -6.76 -15.46
C VAL A 161 0.50 -7.17 -16.29
N PHE A 162 0.65 -7.33 -17.62
CA PHE A 162 -0.48 -7.71 -18.49
C PHE A 162 -1.11 -9.04 -18.10
N GLY A 163 -0.31 -10.03 -17.66
CA GLY A 163 -0.83 -11.31 -17.20
C GLY A 163 -1.73 -11.16 -15.96
N ILE A 164 -1.29 -10.33 -15.01
CA ILE A 164 -2.04 -10.03 -13.78
C ILE A 164 -3.35 -9.32 -14.13
N ILE A 165 -3.28 -8.26 -14.94
CA ILE A 165 -4.47 -7.51 -15.37
C ILE A 165 -5.44 -8.39 -16.17
N ALA A 166 -4.93 -9.23 -17.08
CA ALA A 166 -5.76 -10.15 -17.84
C ALA A 166 -6.48 -11.15 -16.92
N SER A 167 -5.78 -11.73 -15.93
CA SER A 167 -6.40 -12.65 -14.97
C SER A 167 -7.47 -11.96 -14.10
N LEU A 168 -7.22 -10.72 -13.69
CA LEU A 168 -8.19 -9.92 -12.93
C LEU A 168 -9.38 -9.54 -13.79
N GLY A 169 -9.17 -9.23 -15.07
CA GLY A 169 -10.23 -8.97 -16.04
C GLY A 169 -11.15 -10.17 -16.23
N VAL A 170 -10.58 -11.36 -16.45
CA VAL A 170 -11.35 -12.61 -16.57
C VAL A 170 -12.07 -12.94 -15.26
N GLY A 171 -11.39 -12.81 -14.11
CA GLY A 171 -12.01 -12.98 -12.79
C GLY A 171 -13.15 -12.00 -12.53
N GLY A 172 -12.98 -10.73 -12.91
CA GLY A 172 -14.00 -9.68 -12.79
C GLY A 172 -15.23 -9.95 -13.65
N ILE A 173 -15.03 -10.45 -14.88
CA ILE A 173 -16.13 -10.90 -15.75
C ILE A 173 -16.90 -12.06 -15.09
N ALA A 174 -16.19 -13.05 -14.54
CA ALA A 174 -16.83 -14.17 -13.84
C ALA A 174 -17.66 -13.69 -12.64
N VAL A 175 -17.14 -12.75 -11.83
CA VAL A 175 -17.88 -12.14 -10.72
C VAL A 175 -19.10 -11.36 -11.22
N ALA A 176 -18.95 -10.60 -12.32
CA ALA A 176 -20.06 -9.86 -12.92
C ALA A 176 -21.19 -10.78 -13.40
N PHE A 177 -20.86 -11.92 -14.02
CA PHE A 177 -21.84 -12.94 -14.40
C PHE A 177 -22.52 -13.55 -13.17
N ALA A 178 -21.78 -13.86 -12.11
CA ALA A 178 -22.36 -14.39 -10.88
C ALA A 178 -23.32 -13.40 -10.20
N ALA A 179 -23.00 -12.10 -10.23
CA ALA A 179 -23.82 -11.04 -9.64
C ALA A 179 -24.99 -10.58 -10.54
N GLN A 180 -25.00 -10.96 -11.81
CA GLN A 180 -25.95 -10.47 -12.82
C GLN A 180 -27.41 -10.66 -12.39
N ASN A 181 -27.76 -11.85 -11.89
CA ASN A 181 -29.12 -12.17 -11.49
C ASN A 181 -29.60 -11.31 -10.31
N THR A 182 -28.74 -11.11 -9.31
CA THR A 182 -29.03 -10.25 -8.17
C THR A 182 -29.26 -8.81 -8.61
N LEU A 183 -28.39 -8.29 -9.48
CA LEU A 183 -28.54 -6.93 -10.01
C LEU A 183 -29.83 -6.77 -10.81
N SER A 184 -30.19 -7.76 -11.63
CA SER A 184 -31.44 -7.76 -12.40
C SER A 184 -32.67 -7.70 -11.49
N GLN A 185 -32.68 -8.47 -10.40
CA GLN A 185 -33.78 -8.45 -9.42
C GLN A 185 -33.88 -7.09 -8.71
N LEU A 186 -32.75 -6.50 -8.32
CA LEU A 186 -32.72 -5.18 -7.70
C LEU A 186 -33.27 -4.09 -8.63
N LEU A 187 -32.85 -4.09 -9.90
CA LEU A 187 -33.32 -3.13 -10.89
C LEU A 187 -34.80 -3.34 -11.23
N GLY A 188 -35.26 -4.59 -11.34
CA GLY A 188 -36.67 -4.91 -11.58
C GLY A 188 -37.59 -4.32 -10.49
N GLY A 189 -37.24 -4.51 -9.22
CA GLY A 189 -38.01 -3.94 -8.10
C GLY A 189 -38.01 -2.41 -8.06
N LEU A 190 -36.93 -1.76 -8.49
CA LEU A 190 -36.88 -0.29 -8.61
C LEU A 190 -37.81 0.21 -9.71
N VAL A 191 -37.82 -0.45 -10.87
CA VAL A 191 -38.70 -0.11 -11.99
C VAL A 191 -40.17 -0.29 -11.59
N GLU A 192 -40.51 -1.39 -10.91
CA GLU A 192 -41.86 -1.62 -10.38
C GLU A 192 -42.30 -0.51 -9.42
N ARG A 193 -41.42 -0.11 -8.50
CA ARG A 193 -41.72 0.98 -7.55
C ARG A 193 -42.03 2.29 -8.28
N VAL A 194 -41.23 2.64 -9.28
CA VAL A 194 -41.42 3.87 -10.05
C VAL A 194 -42.69 3.80 -10.90
N SER A 195 -42.95 2.66 -11.54
CA SER A 195 -44.18 2.44 -12.31
C SER A 195 -45.44 2.61 -11.46
N ASN A 196 -45.43 2.09 -10.22
CA ASN A 196 -46.54 2.29 -9.29
C ASN A 196 -46.73 3.76 -8.92
N ILE A 197 -45.65 4.53 -8.69
CA ILE A 197 -45.77 5.97 -8.37
C ILE A 197 -46.39 6.76 -9.54
N ILE A 198 -46.04 6.42 -10.78
CA ILE A 198 -46.56 7.11 -11.98
C ILE A 198 -48.04 6.82 -12.21
N GLN A 199 -48.54 5.62 -11.86
CA GLN A 199 -49.98 5.30 -12.00
C GLN A 199 -50.88 6.03 -10.99
N PHE A 200 -50.32 6.60 -9.92
CA PHE A 200 -51.06 7.36 -8.92
C PHE A 200 -51.01 8.89 -9.14
N LEU A 201 -50.35 9.35 -10.21
CA LEU A 201 -50.30 10.74 -10.68
C LEU A 201 -51.22 10.93 -11.90
#